data_AF-A0A2M6Z3L9-F1
#
_entry.id   AF-A0A2M6Z3L9-F1
#
_cell.length_a   1.000
_cell.length_b   1.000
_cell.length_c   1.000
_cell.angle_alpha   90.00
_cell.angle_beta   90.00
_cell.angle_gamma   90.00
#
_symmetry.space_group_name_H-M   'P 1'
#
loop_
_entity.id
_entity.type
_entity.pdbx_description
1 polymer ?
#
loop_
_entity_poly.entity_id
_entity_poly.type
_entity_poly.pdbx_seq_one_letter_code
_entity_poly.pdbx_strand_id
1 'polypeptide(L)'
;MEASAKQNIILSWLIWHFFETPKGILNAFKNFLIFNFNYFSIPFHFKTLFSHWRRYKELYGKSIVDIKQNFKALTFNLISRVLGAIVRLVTILVGLAVEVFIFIIGLLIFIGWLLLPIFLIILIWFLI
;
A
#
# COMPACT_ATOMS: atom_id res chain seq x y z
N MET A 1 3.43 25.92 -23.70
CA MET A 1 3.67 26.88 -22.61
C MET A 1 4.88 27.71 -23.02
N GLU A 2 4.59 28.74 -23.80
CA GLU A 2 5.55 29.70 -24.34
C GLU A 2 5.82 30.75 -23.26
N ALA A 3 7.05 30.75 -22.74
CA ALA A 3 7.72 31.93 -22.19
C ALA A 3 9.20 31.58 -21.98
N SER A 4 9.90 31.27 -23.08
CA SER A 4 11.36 31.22 -23.12
C SER A 4 11.93 32.65 -23.10
N ALA A 5 11.61 33.41 -22.06
CA ALA A 5 12.22 34.70 -21.78
C ALA A 5 13.42 34.44 -20.86
N LYS A 6 14.65 34.41 -21.42
CA LYS A 6 15.95 34.39 -20.72
C LYS A 6 15.88 33.96 -19.24
N GLN A 7 15.64 32.69 -18.96
CA GLN A 7 15.76 32.23 -17.58
C GLN A 7 17.24 32.06 -17.24
N ASN A 8 17.66 32.67 -16.12
CA ASN A 8 18.95 32.37 -15.52
C ASN A 8 19.01 30.87 -15.23
N ILE A 9 20.00 30.18 -15.80
CA ILE A 9 20.18 28.72 -15.68
C ILE A 9 20.15 28.28 -14.21
N ILE A 10 20.72 29.09 -13.31
CA ILE A 10 20.71 28.86 -11.86
C ILE A 10 19.28 28.87 -11.29
N LEU A 11 18.43 29.83 -11.69
CA LEU A 11 17.03 29.88 -11.26
C LEU A 11 16.23 28.71 -11.81
N SER A 12 16.41 28.37 -13.09
CA SER A 12 15.77 27.19 -13.68
C SER A 12 16.16 25.91 -12.94
N TRP A 13 17.45 25.77 -12.60
CA TRP A 13 17.93 24.62 -11.84
C TRP A 13 17.34 24.56 -10.43
N LEU A 14 17.27 25.69 -9.71
CA LEU A 14 16.64 25.75 -8.38
C LEU A 14 15.16 25.37 -8.42
N ILE A 15 14.42 25.89 -9.42
CA ILE A 15 13.00 25.56 -9.61
C ILE A 15 12.83 24.06 -9.90
N TRP A 16 13.63 23.54 -10.83
CA TRP A 16 13.59 22.13 -11.21
C TRP A 16 13.92 21.19 -10.03
N HIS A 17 14.95 21.55 -9.26
CA HIS A 17 15.46 20.71 -8.19
C HIS A 17 14.57 20.71 -6.95
N PHE A 18 14.04 21.87 -6.54
CA PHE A 18 13.28 22.02 -5.30
C PHE A 18 11.75 21.97 -5.47
N PHE A 19 11.23 22.19 -6.68
CA PHE A 19 9.77 22.25 -6.91
C PHE A 19 9.28 21.23 -7.92
N GLU A 20 9.85 21.18 -9.13
CA GLU A 20 9.30 20.32 -10.19
C GLU A 20 9.55 18.84 -9.92
N THR A 21 10.81 18.47 -9.70
CA THR A 21 11.19 17.06 -9.49
C THR A 21 10.67 16.50 -8.17
N PRO A 22 10.76 17.21 -7.02
CA PRO A 22 10.18 16.74 -5.77
C PRO A 22 8.67 16.51 -5.86
N LYS A 23 7.94 17.36 -6.57
CA LYS A 23 6.51 17.15 -6.85
C LYS A 23 6.28 15.88 -7.66
N GLY A 24 7.12 15.62 -8.67
CA GLY A 24 7.11 14.37 -9.44
C GLY A 24 7.35 13.14 -8.56
N ILE A 25 8.36 13.19 -7.70
CA ILE A 25 8.69 12.12 -6.74
C ILE A 25 7.52 11.86 -5.79
N LEU A 26 6.93 12.91 -5.21
CA LEU A 26 5.77 12.77 -4.31
C LEU A 26 4.54 12.18 -5.02
N ASN A 27 4.29 12.55 -6.27
CA ASN A 27 3.22 11.97 -7.07
C ASN A 27 3.47 10.47 -7.34
N ALA A 28 4.69 10.10 -7.76
CA ALA A 28 5.05 8.71 -7.95
C ALA A 28 4.93 7.92 -6.65
N PHE A 29 5.43 8.48 -5.55
CA PHE A 29 5.36 7.88 -4.22
C PHE A 29 3.90 7.62 -3.80
N LYS A 30 3.02 8.62 -3.94
CA LYS A 30 1.58 8.45 -3.70
C LYS A 30 0.97 7.34 -4.56
N ASN A 31 1.35 7.26 -5.84
CA ASN A 31 0.84 6.23 -6.74
C ASN A 31 1.27 4.82 -6.30
N PHE A 32 2.51 4.63 -5.83
CA PHE A 32 2.97 3.35 -5.30
C PHE A 32 2.21 2.92 -4.03
N LEU A 33 1.97 3.85 -3.10
CA LEU A 33 1.18 3.58 -1.89
C LEU A 33 -0.26 3.16 -2.26
N ILE A 34 -0.93 3.92 -3.12
CA ILE A 34 -2.28 3.59 -3.60
C ILE A 34 -2.29 2.25 -4.35
N PHE A 35 -1.30 2.01 -5.21
CA PHE A 35 -1.15 0.76 -5.94
C PHE A 35 -1.05 -0.44 -4.98
N ASN A 36 -0.20 -0.36 -3.95
CA ASN A 36 -0.02 -1.45 -3.00
C ASN A 36 -1.32 -1.75 -2.21
N PHE A 37 -2.01 -0.71 -1.73
CA PHE A 37 -3.32 -0.85 -1.10
C PHE A 37 -4.35 -1.58 -1.98
N ASN A 38 -4.35 -1.29 -3.28
CA ASN A 38 -5.24 -1.93 -4.25
C ASN A 38 -4.78 -3.34 -4.63
N TYR A 39 -3.49 -3.56 -4.83
CA TYR A 39 -2.90 -4.86 -5.18
C TYR A 39 -3.21 -5.92 -4.12
N PHE A 40 -2.99 -5.58 -2.86
CA PHE A 40 -3.34 -6.45 -1.73
C PHE A 40 -4.83 -6.39 -1.35
N SER A 41 -5.63 -5.57 -2.03
CA SER A 41 -7.08 -5.44 -1.79
C SER A 41 -7.43 -5.25 -0.31
N ILE A 42 -6.60 -4.50 0.43
CA ILE A 42 -6.67 -4.38 1.89
C ILE A 42 -8.06 -3.93 2.36
N PRO A 43 -8.70 -2.88 1.78
CA PRO A 43 -10.02 -2.45 2.22
C PRO A 43 -11.10 -3.53 2.02
N PHE A 44 -10.98 -4.31 0.95
CA PHE A 44 -11.94 -5.38 0.64
C PHE A 44 -11.79 -6.56 1.61
N HIS A 45 -10.56 -6.97 1.92
CA HIS A 45 -10.30 -8.04 2.89
C HIS A 45 -10.78 -7.68 4.29
N PHE A 46 -10.64 -6.42 4.72
CA PHE A 46 -11.22 -5.93 5.96
C PHE A 46 -12.74 -6.03 5.98
N LYS A 47 -13.43 -5.57 4.93
CA LYS A 47 -14.91 -5.65 4.83
C LYS A 47 -15.42 -7.09 4.81
N THR A 48 -14.62 -8.03 4.30
CA THR A 48 -15.02 -9.43 4.10
C THR A 48 -14.39 -10.40 5.10
N LEU A 49 -13.79 -9.89 6.19
CA LEU A 49 -12.99 -10.69 7.13
C LEU A 49 -13.74 -11.93 7.62
N PHE A 50 -14.98 -11.74 8.09
CA PHE A 50 -15.84 -12.81 8.62
C PHE A 50 -16.82 -13.38 7.59
N SER A 51 -16.62 -13.09 6.31
CA SER A 51 -17.44 -13.72 5.25
C SER A 51 -17.01 -15.17 5.02
N HIS A 52 -17.98 -16.00 4.64
CA HIS A 52 -17.75 -17.42 4.33
C HIS A 52 -16.68 -17.56 3.25
N TRP A 53 -15.74 -18.47 3.47
CA TRP A 53 -14.71 -18.76 2.48
C TRP A 53 -15.32 -19.51 1.29
N ARG A 54 -15.05 -19.02 0.07
CA ARG A 54 -15.46 -19.64 -1.21
C ARG A 54 -16.94 -20.05 -1.29
N ARG A 55 -17.82 -19.38 -0.53
CA ARG A 55 -19.26 -19.71 -0.44
C ARG A 55 -19.55 -21.16 -0.02
N TYR A 56 -18.62 -21.86 0.64
CA TYR A 56 -18.93 -23.12 1.31
C TYR A 56 -19.82 -22.83 2.51
N LYS A 57 -21.12 -22.92 2.31
CA LYS A 57 -22.15 -22.76 3.33
C LYS A 57 -22.97 -24.04 3.40
N GLU A 58 -22.94 -24.72 4.54
CA GLU A 58 -23.96 -25.74 4.82
C GLU A 58 -25.27 -25.05 5.19
N LEU A 59 -26.36 -25.54 4.61
CA LEU A 59 -27.71 -25.08 4.91
C LEU A 59 -28.13 -25.63 6.28
N TYR A 60 -28.76 -24.77 7.08
CA TYR A 60 -29.41 -25.18 8.31
C TYR A 60 -30.62 -26.06 7.99
N GLY A 61 -31.04 -26.87 8.97
CA GLY A 61 -32.25 -27.68 8.89
C GLY A 61 -33.50 -26.81 8.71
N LYS A 62 -34.60 -27.44 8.28
CA LYS A 62 -35.87 -26.72 8.01
C LYS A 62 -36.54 -26.26 9.31
N SER A 63 -36.23 -26.92 10.43
CA SER A 63 -36.75 -26.59 11.75
C SER A 63 -35.62 -26.42 12.77
N ILE A 64 -35.88 -25.63 13.82
CA ILE A 64 -34.98 -25.48 14.98
C ILE A 64 -34.81 -26.84 15.70
N VAL A 65 -35.80 -27.71 15.58
CA VAL A 65 -35.82 -29.07 16.16
C VAL A 65 -34.80 -30.00 15.50
N ASP A 66 -34.29 -29.68 14.30
CA ASP A 66 -33.24 -30.43 13.60
C ASP A 66 -31.84 -30.17 14.21
N ILE A 67 -31.70 -30.30 15.54
CA ILE A 67 -30.54 -29.90 16.34
C ILE A 67 -29.24 -30.48 15.77
N LYS A 68 -29.24 -31.75 15.36
CA LYS A 68 -28.05 -32.41 14.79
C LYS A 68 -27.58 -31.74 13.49
N GLN A 69 -28.51 -31.42 12.59
CA GLN A 69 -28.19 -30.77 11.33
C GLN A 69 -27.78 -29.31 11.54
N ASN A 70 -28.50 -28.60 12.41
CA ASN A 70 -28.22 -27.20 12.74
C ASN A 70 -26.84 -27.05 13.40
N PHE A 71 -26.48 -27.95 14.32
CA PHE A 71 -25.18 -27.94 14.97
C PHE A 71 -24.05 -28.24 13.97
N LYS A 72 -24.23 -29.24 13.10
CA LYS A 72 -23.26 -29.55 12.04
C LYS A 72 -23.04 -28.34 11.11
N ALA A 73 -24.12 -27.73 10.63
CA ALA A 73 -24.05 -26.56 9.75
C ALA A 73 -23.39 -25.36 10.45
N LEU A 74 -23.69 -25.13 11.75
CA LEU A 74 -23.06 -24.09 12.54
C LEU A 74 -21.54 -24.27 12.62
N THR A 75 -21.08 -25.45 13.03
CA THR A 75 -19.64 -25.73 13.18
C THR A 75 -18.92 -25.62 11.84
N PHE A 76 -19.49 -26.19 10.77
CA PHE A 76 -18.89 -26.12 9.43
C PHE A 76 -18.78 -24.69 8.91
N ASN A 77 -19.87 -23.91 9.04
CA ASN A 77 -19.89 -22.50 8.62
C ASN A 77 -18.93 -21.65 9.45
N LEU A 78 -18.81 -21.93 10.75
CA LEU A 78 -17.86 -21.24 11.63
C LEU A 78 -16.41 -21.53 11.23
N ILE A 79 -16.05 -22.80 11.01
CA ILE A 79 -14.72 -23.18 10.54
C ILE A 79 -14.41 -22.52 9.19
N SER A 80 -15.36 -22.54 8.24
CA SER A 80 -15.21 -21.89 6.93
C SER A 80 -14.94 -20.38 7.06
N ARG A 81 -15.66 -19.68 7.94
CA ARG A 81 -15.45 -18.25 8.21
C ARG A 81 -14.10 -17.98 8.87
N VAL A 82 -13.69 -18.79 9.83
CA VAL A 82 -12.40 -18.65 10.53
C VAL A 82 -11.23 -18.87 9.57
N LEU A 83 -11.27 -19.93 8.76
CA LEU A 83 -10.23 -20.19 7.76
C LEU A 83 -10.11 -19.03 6.78
N GLY A 84 -11.24 -18.51 6.30
CA GLY A 84 -11.25 -17.35 5.42
C GLY A 84 -10.74 -16.07 6.09
N ALA A 85 -11.05 -15.88 7.38
CA ALA A 85 -10.54 -14.75 8.16
C ALA A 85 -9.01 -14.84 8.32
N ILE A 86 -8.46 -16.03 8.60
CA ILE A 86 -7.02 -16.24 8.73
C ILE A 86 -6.29 -15.85 7.44
N VAL A 87 -6.73 -16.37 6.29
CA VAL A 87 -6.07 -16.06 5.01
C VAL A 87 -6.14 -14.55 4.71
N ARG A 88 -7.30 -13.93 4.91
CA ARG A 88 -7.47 -12.47 4.70
C ARG A 88 -6.60 -11.65 5.65
N LEU A 89 -6.49 -12.05 6.92
CA LEU A 89 -5.62 -11.40 7.89
C LEU A 89 -4.16 -11.48 7.47
N VAL A 90 -3.69 -12.65 7.03
CA VAL A 90 -2.32 -12.80 6.52
C VAL A 90 -2.08 -11.89 5.31
N THR A 91 -3.01 -11.86 4.33
CA THR A 91 -2.90 -10.96 3.18
C THR A 91 -2.84 -9.49 3.59
N ILE A 92 -3.68 -9.08 4.54
CA ILE A 92 -3.69 -7.71 5.08
C ILE A 92 -2.34 -7.40 5.75
N LEU A 93 -1.85 -8.28 6.62
CA LEU A 93 -0.60 -8.06 7.36
C LEU A 93 0.60 -7.96 6.43
N VAL A 94 0.69 -8.84 5.43
CA VAL A 94 1.74 -8.78 4.41
C VAL A 94 1.62 -7.50 3.59
N GLY A 95 0.42 -7.14 3.14
CA GLY A 95 0.19 -5.90 2.38
C GLY A 95 0.59 -4.65 3.16
N LEU A 96 0.29 -4.60 4.46
CA LEU A 96 0.69 -3.50 5.35
C LEU A 96 2.21 -3.48 5.60
N ALA A 97 2.86 -4.65 5.74
CA ALA A 97 4.31 -4.70 5.87
C ALA A 97 5.01 -4.17 4.61
N VAL A 98 4.51 -4.52 3.42
CA VAL A 98 5.00 -3.99 2.14
C VAL A 98 4.71 -2.48 2.03
N GLU A 99 3.54 -2.01 2.50
CA GLU A 99 3.21 -0.58 2.54
C GLU A 99 4.24 0.22 3.34
N VAL A 100 4.58 -0.27 4.54
CA VAL A 100 5.60 0.37 5.40
C VAL A 100 6.96 0.40 4.71
N PHE A 101 7.34 -0.68 4.01
CA PHE A 101 8.59 -0.74 3.26
C PHE A 101 8.63 0.27 2.10
N ILE A 102 7.56 0.34 1.31
CA ILE A 102 7.40 1.34 0.23
C ILE A 102 7.48 2.75 0.82
N PHE A 103 6.84 2.98 1.97
CA PHE A 103 6.88 4.26 2.65
C PHE A 103 8.30 4.70 3.03
N ILE A 104 9.07 3.79 3.65
CA ILE A 104 10.46 4.05 4.04
C ILE A 104 11.32 4.35 2.81
N ILE A 105 11.23 3.53 1.76
CA ILE A 105 12.01 3.73 0.53
C ILE A 105 11.64 5.05 -0.15
N GLY A 106 10.34 5.34 -0.31
CA GLY A 106 9.88 6.58 -0.92
C GLY A 106 10.39 7.81 -0.16
N LEU A 107 10.38 7.75 1.17
CA LEU A 107 10.93 8.81 2.01
C LEU A 107 12.45 8.96 1.85
N LEU A 108 13.19 7.85 1.82
CA LEU A 108 14.65 7.86 1.59
C LEU A 108 15.00 8.45 0.22
N ILE A 109 14.27 8.09 -0.84
CA ILE A 109 14.45 8.66 -2.19
C ILE A 109 14.18 10.16 -2.18
N PHE A 110 13.09 10.59 -1.55
CA PHE A 110 12.72 12.01 -1.48
C PHE A 110 13.75 12.85 -0.71
N ILE A 111 14.17 12.38 0.48
CA ILE A 111 15.21 13.04 1.27
C ILE A 111 16.55 13.02 0.53
N GLY A 112 16.93 11.88 -0.04
CA GLY A 112 18.16 11.73 -0.82
C GLY A 112 18.20 12.69 -2.01
N TRP A 113 17.07 12.93 -2.68
CA TRP A 113 16.97 13.92 -3.74
C TRP A 113 17.23 15.34 -3.24
N LEU A 114 16.59 15.76 -2.14
CA LEU A 114 16.77 17.11 -1.58
C LEU A 114 18.20 17.36 -1.05
N LEU A 115 18.86 16.31 -0.55
CA LEU A 115 20.24 16.38 -0.05
C LEU A 115 21.29 16.20 -1.14
N LEU A 116 20.89 15.88 -2.37
CA LEU A 116 21.79 15.61 -3.49
C LEU A 116 22.80 16.75 -3.74
N PRO A 117 22.43 18.05 -3.70
CA PRO A 117 23.39 19.14 -3.86
C PRO A 117 24.47 19.14 -2.77
N ILE A 118 24.11 18.80 -1.53
CA ILE A 118 25.02 18.74 -0.39
C ILE A 118 25.99 17.57 -0.55
N PHE A 119 25.49 16.40 -0.95
CA PHE A 119 26.33 15.24 -1.22
C PHE A 119 27.35 15.51 -2.35
N LEU A 120 26.95 16.23 -3.40
CA LEU A 120 27.88 16.62 -4.47
C LEU A 120 29.00 17.54 -3.96
N ILE A 121 28.67 18.52 -3.11
CA ILE A 121 29.67 19.43 -2.52
C ILE A 121 30.67 18.65 -1.65
N ILE A 122 30.17 17.75 -0.79
CA ILE A 122 31.01 16.91 0.06
C ILE A 122 31.92 16.00 -0.77
N LEU A 123 31.38 15.39 -1.82
CA LEU A 123 32.14 14.50 -2.71
C LEU A 123 33.27 15.24 -3.41
N ILE A 124 33.00 16.44 -3.93
CA ILE A 124 34.02 17.28 -4.57
C ILE A 124 35.10 17.68 -3.56
N TRP A 125 34.71 18.08 -2.35
CA TRP A 125 35.65 18.44 -1.29
C TRP A 125 36.57 17.29 -0.88
N PHE A 126 36.06 16.06 -0.86
CA PHE A 126 36.86 14.86 -0.54
C PHE A 126 37.84 14.45 -1.67
N LEU A 127 37.55 14.84 -2.92
CA LEU A 127 38.35 14.49 -4.10
C LEU A 127 39.51 15.46 -4.39
N ILE A 128 39.51 16.64 -3.78
CA ILE A 128 40.54 17.69 -3.93
C ILE A 128 41.58 17.53 -2.82
#